data_AF-A0A7Y4Z208-F1
#
_entry.id   AF-A0A7Y4Z208-F1
#
_cell.length_a   1.000
_cell.length_b   1.000
_cell.length_c   1.000
_cell.angle_alpha   90.00
_cell.angle_beta   90.00
_cell.angle_gamma   90.00
#
_symmetry.space_group_name_H-M   'P 1'
#
loop_
_entity.id
_entity.type
_entity.pdbx_description
1 polymer ?
#
loop_
_entity_poly.entity_id
_entity_poly.type
_entity_poly.pdbx_seq_one_letter_code
_entity_poly.pdbx_strand_id
1 'polypeptide(L)'
;MAYKELFVLRHAKSSWDEPDKDDIDRALTTRGINDAYSMANRLTKQLKMVDLIFTSHANRATHTSTIFAGVIGYPFEKIRITSKIYEVSEIQLVTLVKGLPDEIVRVLIVGHNPTFTYYVNRYLPKSIDNIPTTGIVGMSFNTASWKNISRENLQSSFFEFPKKEQ
;
A
#
# COMPACT_ATOMS: atom_id res chain seq x y z
N MET A 1 11.23 11.17 -20.03
CA MET A 1 11.21 9.79 -19.49
C MET A 1 9.89 9.61 -18.78
N ALA A 2 9.14 8.54 -19.08
CA ALA A 2 7.88 8.25 -18.40
C ALA A 2 8.16 7.30 -17.23
N TYR A 3 7.52 7.55 -16.09
CA TYR A 3 7.77 6.82 -14.86
C TYR A 3 6.46 6.26 -14.29
N LYS A 4 6.53 5.10 -13.64
CA LYS A 4 5.45 4.55 -12.80
C LYS A 4 5.90 4.48 -11.36
N GLU A 5 5.05 4.91 -10.43
CA GLU A 5 5.35 4.84 -9.00
C GLU A 5 4.31 4.00 -8.27
N LEU A 6 4.80 2.97 -7.58
CA LEU A 6 3.99 2.06 -6.80
C LEU A 6 4.32 2.19 -5.33
N PHE A 7 3.31 2.45 -4.52
CA PHE A 7 3.38 2.48 -3.08
C PHE A 7 2.58 1.30 -2.52
N VAL A 8 3.24 0.42 -1.78
CA VAL A 8 2.64 -0.79 -1.19
C VAL A 8 2.60 -0.61 0.31
N LEU A 9 1.40 -0.37 0.86
CA LEU A 9 1.16 -0.09 2.28
C LEU A 9 0.44 -1.26 2.94
N ARG A 10 1.06 -1.85 3.97
CA ARG A 10 0.35 -2.78 4.85
C ARG A 10 -0.60 -2.00 5.75
N HIS A 11 -1.81 -2.52 5.94
CA HIS A 11 -2.80 -1.95 6.86
C HIS A 11 -2.20 -1.67 8.26
N ALA A 12 -2.79 -0.69 8.95
CA ALA A 12 -2.41 -0.34 10.31
C ALA A 12 -2.83 -1.40 11.33
N LYS A 13 -2.27 -1.34 12.53
CA LYS A 13 -2.50 -2.36 13.57
C LYS A 13 -3.98 -2.48 13.94
N SER A 14 -4.55 -3.67 13.74
CA SER A 14 -5.93 -4.02 14.07
C SER A 14 -6.05 -4.77 15.40
N SER A 15 -7.20 -4.64 16.05
CA SER A 15 -7.52 -5.34 17.31
C SER A 15 -7.90 -6.80 17.04
N TRP A 16 -7.72 -7.64 18.05
CA TRP A 16 -8.26 -9.00 18.13
C TRP A 16 -9.27 -9.14 19.29
N ASP A 17 -9.62 -8.03 19.93
CA ASP A 17 -10.28 -8.00 21.24
C ASP A 17 -11.81 -8.10 21.14
N GLU A 18 -12.33 -8.42 19.95
CA GLU A 18 -13.75 -8.55 19.67
C GLU A 18 -14.04 -10.00 19.26
N PRO A 19 -14.31 -10.90 20.23
CA PRO A 19 -14.42 -12.34 20.00
C PRO A 19 -15.55 -12.74 19.03
N ASP A 20 -16.56 -11.87 18.86
CA ASP A 20 -17.72 -12.12 17.99
C ASP A 20 -17.64 -11.45 16.61
N LYS A 21 -16.49 -10.87 16.23
CA LYS A 21 -16.32 -10.25 14.91
C LYS A 21 -15.51 -11.11 13.95
N ASP A 22 -16.02 -11.22 12.73
CA ASP A 22 -15.31 -11.81 11.61
C ASP A 22 -13.98 -11.08 11.34
N ASP A 23 -12.95 -11.78 10.87
CA ASP A 23 -11.63 -11.18 10.64
C ASP A 23 -11.72 -9.95 9.73
N ILE A 24 -12.62 -9.98 8.74
CA ILE A 24 -12.82 -8.90 7.77
C ILE A 24 -13.26 -7.58 8.42
N ASP A 25 -13.99 -7.66 9.54
CA ASP A 25 -14.61 -6.53 10.23
C ASP A 25 -13.74 -5.94 11.34
N ARG A 26 -12.61 -6.60 11.65
CA ARG A 26 -11.69 -6.16 12.70
C ARG A 26 -11.28 -4.70 12.54
N ALA A 27 -11.54 -3.93 13.58
CA ALA A 27 -11.23 -2.52 13.64
C ALA A 27 -9.73 -2.26 13.87
N LEU A 28 -9.30 -1.05 13.53
CA LEU A 28 -7.98 -0.55 13.94
C LEU A 28 -7.93 -0.33 15.45
N THR A 29 -6.77 -0.62 16.05
CA THR A 29 -6.46 -0.19 17.43
C THR A 29 -6.20 1.32 17.47
N THR A 30 -6.35 1.96 18.63
CA THR A 30 -5.96 3.36 18.85
C THR A 30 -4.52 3.62 18.41
N ARG A 31 -3.60 2.70 18.74
CA ARG A 31 -2.21 2.75 18.29
C ARG A 31 -2.12 2.69 16.76
N GLY A 32 -2.84 1.79 16.11
CA GLY A 32 -2.85 1.66 14.65
C GLY A 32 -3.34 2.94 13.96
N ILE A 33 -4.38 3.58 14.49
CA ILE A 33 -4.88 4.87 14.01
C ILE A 33 -3.79 5.95 14.12
N ASN A 34 -3.15 6.07 15.30
CA ASN A 34 -2.09 7.05 15.52
C ASN A 34 -0.87 6.80 14.61
N ASP A 35 -0.46 5.54 14.46
CA ASP A 35 0.63 5.14 13.56
C ASP A 35 0.28 5.52 12.11
N ALA A 36 -0.96 5.31 11.67
CA ALA A 36 -1.43 5.67 10.33
C ALA A 36 -1.38 7.18 10.07
N TYR A 37 -1.88 8.00 11.00
CA TYR A 37 -1.77 9.45 10.89
C TYR A 37 -0.32 9.93 10.87
N SER A 38 0.53 9.41 11.77
CA SER A 38 1.95 9.76 11.84
C SER A 38 2.67 9.45 10.52
N MET A 39 2.47 8.24 9.99
CA MET A 39 3.08 7.81 8.73
C MET A 39 2.55 8.60 7.53
N ALA A 40 1.24 8.84 7.45
CA ALA A 40 0.66 9.62 6.35
C ALA A 40 1.19 11.07 6.35
N ASN A 41 1.32 11.70 7.52
CA ASN A 41 1.89 13.04 7.64
C ASN A 41 3.37 13.07 7.22
N ARG A 42 4.16 12.11 7.72
CA ARG A 42 5.59 11.97 7.36
C ARG A 42 5.81 11.82 5.86
N LEU A 43 4.93 11.06 5.20
CA LEU A 43 5.05 10.71 3.79
C LEU A 43 4.20 11.59 2.86
N THR A 44 3.61 12.67 3.39
CA THR A 44 2.71 13.52 2.60
C THR A 44 3.39 14.03 1.34
N LYS A 45 4.66 14.43 1.38
CA LYS A 45 5.39 14.90 0.19
C LYS A 45 5.57 13.79 -0.85
N GLN A 46 5.93 12.59 -0.41
CA GLN A 46 6.16 11.41 -1.25
C GLN A 46 4.86 10.81 -1.80
N LEU A 47 3.72 11.06 -1.17
CA LEU A 47 2.41 10.54 -1.58
C LEU A 47 1.50 11.61 -2.20
N LYS A 48 1.91 12.88 -2.16
CA LYS A 48 1.23 13.98 -2.85
C LYS A 48 1.17 13.65 -4.33
N MET A 49 0.01 13.76 -4.97
CA MET A 49 -0.26 13.39 -6.38
C MET A 49 -0.38 11.88 -6.66
N VAL A 50 -0.70 11.04 -5.66
CA VAL A 50 -1.22 9.70 -5.97
C VAL A 50 -2.48 9.85 -6.83
N ASP A 51 -2.51 9.18 -7.97
CA ASP A 51 -3.64 9.20 -8.90
C ASP A 51 -4.73 8.21 -8.47
N LEU A 52 -4.30 7.09 -7.91
CA LEU A 52 -5.16 5.97 -7.53
C LEU A 52 -4.81 5.41 -6.16
N ILE A 53 -5.77 5.41 -5.25
CA ILE A 53 -5.73 4.58 -4.03
C ILE A 53 -6.58 3.33 -4.27
N PHE A 54 -5.97 2.16 -4.08
CA PHE A 54 -6.59 0.86 -4.27
C PHE A 54 -6.48 0.05 -2.96
N THR A 55 -7.59 -0.37 -2.38
CA THR A 55 -7.59 -0.94 -1.02
C THR A 55 -8.40 -2.23 -0.92
N SER A 56 -7.98 -3.11 -0.01
CA SER A 56 -8.77 -4.28 0.38
C SER A 56 -10.06 -3.85 1.09
N HIS A 57 -11.15 -4.54 0.81
CA HIS A 57 -12.44 -4.34 1.50
C HIS A 57 -12.43 -4.64 3.00
N ALA A 58 -11.35 -5.25 3.54
CA ALA A 58 -11.21 -5.41 4.98
C ALA A 58 -11.27 -4.07 5.70
N ASN A 59 -12.02 -4.00 6.79
CA ASN A 59 -12.27 -2.77 7.55
C ASN A 59 -10.95 -2.08 7.92
N ARG A 60 -9.98 -2.84 8.45
CA ARG A 60 -8.63 -2.33 8.78
C ARG A 60 -7.88 -1.72 7.59
N ALA A 61 -7.99 -2.27 6.39
CA ALA A 61 -7.31 -1.76 5.20
C ALA A 61 -8.04 -0.52 4.65
N THR A 62 -9.36 -0.57 4.57
CA THR A 62 -10.19 0.57 4.12
C THR A 62 -10.03 1.77 5.06
N HIS A 63 -10.07 1.55 6.38
CA HIS A 63 -9.85 2.62 7.36
C HIS A 63 -8.42 3.18 7.28
N THR A 64 -7.40 2.33 7.13
CA THR A 64 -6.02 2.80 6.91
C THR A 64 -5.91 3.66 5.65
N SER A 65 -6.51 3.23 4.54
CA SER A 65 -6.50 3.98 3.27
C SER A 65 -7.24 5.31 3.38
N THR A 66 -8.32 5.37 4.16
CA THR A 66 -9.09 6.60 4.41
C THR A 66 -8.28 7.62 5.20
N ILE A 67 -7.54 7.18 6.22
CA ILE A 67 -6.63 8.06 6.98
C ILE A 67 -5.56 8.64 6.05
N PHE A 68 -4.90 7.80 5.25
CA PHE A 68 -3.90 8.27 4.29
C PHE A 68 -4.49 9.24 3.27
N ALA A 69 -5.67 8.93 2.71
CA ALA A 69 -6.36 9.79 1.75
C ALA A 69 -6.67 11.18 2.35
N GLY A 70 -7.20 11.22 3.57
CA GLY A 70 -7.54 12.48 4.23
C GLY A 70 -6.32 13.37 4.48
N VAL A 71 -5.21 12.77 4.93
CA VAL A 71 -3.96 13.51 5.20
C VAL A 71 -3.32 14.04 3.92
N ILE A 72 -3.32 13.27 2.84
CA ILE A 72 -2.71 13.69 1.56
C ILE A 72 -3.66 14.51 0.66
N GLY A 73 -4.91 14.74 1.10
CA GLY A 73 -5.93 15.45 0.33
C GLY A 73 -6.46 14.69 -0.88
N TYR A 74 -6.44 13.35 -0.85
CA TYR A 74 -7.02 12.51 -1.90
C TYR A 74 -8.54 12.38 -1.72
N PRO A 75 -9.35 12.57 -2.79
CA PRO A 75 -10.80 12.50 -2.68
C PRO A 75 -11.29 11.09 -2.31
N PHE A 76 -12.09 10.99 -1.24
CA PHE A 76 -12.52 9.69 -0.70
C PHE A 76 -13.33 8.86 -1.69
N GLU A 77 -14.14 9.51 -2.51
CA GLU A 77 -14.97 8.90 -3.55
C GLU A 77 -14.16 8.25 -4.69
N LYS A 78 -12.87 8.59 -4.80
CA LYS A 78 -11.95 7.99 -5.79
C LYS A 78 -11.22 6.76 -5.25
N ILE A 79 -11.31 6.46 -3.95
CA ILE A 79 -10.72 5.25 -3.38
C ILE A 79 -11.43 4.04 -3.96
N ARG A 80 -10.66 3.16 -4.60
CA ARG A 80 -11.19 1.92 -5.18
C ARG A 80 -11.05 0.78 -4.18
N ILE A 81 -12.16 0.35 -3.62
CA ILE A 81 -12.26 -0.79 -2.70
C ILE A 81 -12.46 -2.07 -3.50
N THR A 82 -11.76 -3.15 -3.16
CA THR A 82 -11.96 -4.44 -3.81
C THR A 82 -11.79 -5.64 -2.88
N SER A 83 -12.51 -6.72 -3.18
CA SER A 83 -12.26 -8.04 -2.59
C SER A 83 -10.95 -8.67 -3.07
N LYS A 84 -10.46 -8.27 -4.25
CA LYS A 84 -9.29 -8.86 -4.91
C LYS A 84 -7.94 -8.64 -4.20
N ILE A 85 -7.89 -7.92 -3.08
CA ILE A 85 -6.66 -7.70 -2.29
C ILE A 85 -6.68 -8.47 -0.96
N TYR A 86 -7.85 -8.88 -0.44
CA TYR A 86 -7.96 -9.45 0.90
C TYR A 86 -7.19 -10.77 1.06
N GLU A 87 -7.38 -11.68 0.13
CA GLU A 87 -6.72 -12.99 0.07
C GLU A 87 -6.00 -13.15 -1.28
N VAL A 88 -5.29 -12.10 -1.67
CA VAL A 88 -4.61 -12.07 -2.97
C VAL A 88 -3.31 -12.87 -2.91
N SER A 89 -3.10 -13.75 -3.88
CA SER A 89 -1.79 -14.35 -4.09
C SER A 89 -0.83 -13.34 -4.71
N GLU A 90 0.47 -13.61 -4.60
CA GLU A 90 1.50 -12.76 -5.21
C GLU A 90 1.29 -12.61 -6.72
N ILE A 91 0.95 -13.70 -7.43
CA ILE A 91 0.70 -13.70 -8.88
C ILE A 91 -0.55 -12.88 -9.21
N GLN A 92 -1.61 -13.00 -8.42
CA GLN A 92 -2.81 -12.18 -8.63
C GLN A 92 -2.53 -10.70 -8.43
N LEU A 93 -1.69 -10.33 -7.46
CA LEU A 93 -1.29 -8.94 -7.23
C LEU A 93 -0.42 -8.41 -8.39
N VAL A 94 0.49 -9.23 -8.95
CA VAL A 94 1.22 -8.90 -10.18
C VAL A 94 0.26 -8.64 -11.33
N THR A 95 -0.69 -9.54 -11.58
CA THR A 95 -1.69 -9.37 -12.65
C THR A 95 -2.52 -8.10 -12.44
N LEU A 96 -2.92 -7.82 -11.21
CA LEU A 96 -3.69 -6.62 -10.86
C LEU A 96 -2.92 -5.35 -11.18
N VAL A 97 -1.67 -5.24 -10.71
CA VAL A 97 -0.85 -4.05 -10.93
C VAL A 97 -0.49 -3.88 -12.40
N LYS A 98 -0.08 -4.96 -13.08
CA LYS A 98 0.27 -4.91 -14.50
C LYS A 98 -0.91 -4.64 -15.42
N GLY A 99 -2.14 -4.84 -14.94
CA GLY A 99 -3.38 -4.53 -15.65
C GLY A 99 -3.92 -3.13 -15.38
N LEU A 100 -3.22 -2.29 -14.61
CA LEU A 100 -3.65 -0.91 -14.39
C LEU A 100 -3.53 -0.08 -15.68
N PRO A 101 -4.44 0.89 -15.89
CA PRO A 101 -4.37 1.76 -17.05
C PRO A 101 -3.11 2.63 -17.05
N ASP A 102 -2.52 2.82 -18.23
CA ASP A 102 -1.24 3.53 -18.37
C ASP A 102 -1.35 5.06 -18.21
N GLU A 103 -2.57 5.62 -18.15
CA GLU A 103 -2.78 7.00 -17.71
C GLU A 103 -2.55 7.20 -16.20
N ILE A 104 -2.62 6.13 -15.41
CA ILE A 104 -2.34 6.18 -13.96
C ILE A 104 -0.82 6.13 -13.77
N VAL A 105 -0.24 7.14 -13.14
CA VAL A 105 1.21 7.25 -12.94
C VAL A 105 1.60 6.74 -11.56
N ARG A 106 0.82 7.07 -10.53
CA ARG A 106 1.16 6.86 -9.12
C ARG A 106 0.03 6.15 -8.39
N VAL A 107 0.34 4.98 -7.83
CA VAL A 107 -0.66 4.10 -7.21
C VAL A 107 -0.27 3.79 -5.78
N LEU A 108 -1.19 3.99 -4.84
CA LEU A 108 -1.08 3.49 -3.48
C LEU A 108 -2.00 2.28 -3.31
N ILE A 109 -1.42 1.12 -3.00
CA ILE A 109 -2.15 -0.10 -2.70
C ILE A 109 -2.10 -0.38 -1.20
N VAL A 110 -3.27 -0.59 -0.59
CA VAL A 110 -3.41 -0.87 0.84
C VAL A 110 -3.97 -2.26 1.08
N GLY A 111 -3.25 -3.08 1.83
CA GLY A 111 -3.61 -4.50 2.00
C GLY A 111 -2.75 -5.23 3.04
N HIS A 112 -2.44 -6.50 2.75
CA HIS A 112 -2.10 -7.48 3.78
C HIS A 112 -0.77 -8.20 3.50
N ASN A 113 -0.11 -8.59 4.57
CA ASN A 113 0.98 -9.56 4.55
C ASN A 113 0.42 -10.99 4.66
N PRO A 114 1.16 -12.01 4.19
CA PRO A 114 2.55 -11.94 3.72
C PRO A 114 2.69 -11.51 2.25
N THR A 115 1.61 -11.51 1.46
CA THR A 115 1.65 -11.24 0.02
C THR A 115 2.38 -9.95 -0.34
N PHE A 116 2.15 -8.86 0.39
CA PHE A 116 2.79 -7.58 0.07
C PHE A 116 4.31 -7.63 0.23
N THR A 117 4.83 -8.29 1.28
CA THR A 117 6.28 -8.50 1.45
C THR A 117 6.86 -9.31 0.29
N TYR A 118 6.21 -10.41 -0.10
CA TYR A 118 6.68 -11.22 -1.24
C TYR A 118 6.67 -10.43 -2.54
N TYR A 119 5.56 -9.71 -2.79
CA TYR A 119 5.38 -8.90 -3.98
C TYR A 119 6.46 -7.84 -4.15
N VAL A 120 6.78 -7.05 -3.12
CA VAL A 120 7.82 -6.00 -3.23
C VAL A 120 9.22 -6.61 -3.42
N ASN A 121 9.49 -7.75 -2.78
CA ASN A 121 10.78 -8.45 -2.89
C ASN A 121 11.08 -8.97 -4.31
N ARG A 122 10.08 -9.05 -5.20
CA ARG A 122 10.30 -9.33 -6.63
C ARG A 122 11.12 -8.24 -7.34
N TYR A 123 10.98 -7.01 -6.87
CA TYR A 123 11.54 -5.82 -7.51
C TYR A 123 12.73 -5.26 -6.75
N LEU A 124 12.69 -5.31 -5.41
CA LEU A 124 13.73 -4.72 -4.58
C LEU A 124 15.11 -5.36 -4.83
N PRO A 125 16.20 -4.57 -4.82
CA PRO A 125 17.55 -5.10 -4.99
C PRO A 125 17.99 -5.96 -3.80
N LYS A 126 17.49 -5.66 -2.60
CA LYS A 126 17.68 -6.43 -1.37
C LYS A 126 16.31 -6.74 -0.77
N SER A 127 16.06 -8.01 -0.47
CA SER A 127 14.80 -8.44 0.14
C SER A 127 14.66 -7.92 1.57
N ILE A 128 13.42 -7.68 1.97
CA ILE A 128 13.03 -7.39 3.36
C ILE A 128 12.28 -8.59 3.94
N ASP A 129 12.43 -8.80 5.24
CA ASP A 129 11.80 -9.96 5.91
C ASP A 129 10.29 -9.76 6.11
N ASN A 130 9.86 -8.52 6.39
CA ASN A 130 8.47 -8.20 6.66
C ASN A 130 8.19 -6.71 6.53
N ILE A 131 7.07 -6.36 5.87
CA ILE A 131 6.45 -5.05 6.01
C ILE A 131 5.65 -5.01 7.33
N PRO A 132 6.03 -4.25 8.36
CA PRO A 132 5.26 -4.14 9.60
C PRO A 132 3.91 -3.44 9.37
N THR A 133 3.01 -3.47 10.35
CA THR A 133 1.75 -2.72 10.27
C THR A 133 2.03 -1.23 10.04
N THR A 134 1.29 -0.61 9.12
CA THR A 134 1.54 0.77 8.66
C THR A 134 2.91 0.96 7.98
N GLY A 135 3.61 -0.12 7.63
CA GLY A 135 4.82 -0.08 6.83
C GLY A 135 4.51 0.08 5.34
N ILE A 136 5.34 0.83 4.64
CA ILE A 136 5.14 1.18 3.24
C ILE A 136 6.45 1.10 2.45
N VAL A 137 6.38 0.47 1.29
CA VAL A 137 7.47 0.42 0.30
C VAL A 137 7.05 1.27 -0.90
N GLY A 138 7.83 2.28 -1.23
CA GLY A 138 7.70 3.04 -2.47
C GLY A 138 8.70 2.56 -3.50
N MET A 139 8.27 2.39 -4.75
CA MET A 139 9.09 1.94 -5.87
C MET A 139 8.81 2.79 -7.10
N SER A 140 9.87 3.29 -7.74
CA SER A 140 9.78 4.08 -8.97
C SER A 140 10.42 3.33 -10.12
N PHE A 141 9.68 3.15 -11.22
CA PHE A 141 10.09 2.38 -12.39
C PHE A 141 10.24 3.30 -13.61
N ASN A 142 11.34 3.15 -14.34
CA ASN A 142 11.59 3.87 -15.60
C ASN A 142 10.86 3.21 -16.77
N THR A 143 9.54 3.32 -16.80
CA THR A 143 8.67 2.79 -17.85
C THR A 143 7.38 3.60 -17.98
N ALA A 144 6.83 3.65 -19.19
CA ALA A 144 5.54 4.27 -19.47
C ALA A 144 4.34 3.35 -19.16
N SER A 145 4.58 2.03 -18.99
CA SER A 145 3.50 1.04 -18.88
C SER A 145 3.63 0.16 -17.65
N TRP A 146 2.52 -0.04 -16.94
CA TRP A 146 2.45 -0.93 -15.78
C TRP A 146 2.80 -2.38 -16.12
N LYS A 147 2.46 -2.82 -17.34
CA LYS A 147 2.80 -4.16 -17.84
C LYS A 147 4.30 -4.45 -17.81
N ASN A 148 5.10 -3.40 -17.97
CA ASN A 148 6.54 -3.46 -18.17
C ASN A 148 7.35 -3.24 -16.87
N ILE A 149 6.72 -3.03 -15.71
CA ILE A 149 7.48 -2.91 -14.46
C ILE A 149 8.26 -4.20 -14.18
N SER A 150 9.52 -4.05 -13.80
CA SER A 150 10.43 -5.15 -13.51
C SER A 150 11.57 -4.69 -12.60
N ARG A 151 12.43 -5.62 -12.16
CA ARG A 151 13.59 -5.28 -11.32
C ARG A 151 14.63 -4.48 -12.10
N GLU A 152 14.76 -4.75 -13.40
CA GLU A 152 15.75 -4.17 -14.30
C GLU A 152 15.49 -2.67 -14.57
N ASN A 153 14.23 -2.24 -14.47
CA ASN A 153 13.85 -0.83 -14.64
C ASN A 153 13.41 -0.14 -13.35
N LEU A 154 13.62 -0.77 -12.19
CA LEU A 154 13.49 -0.10 -10.90
C LEU A 154 14.60 0.97 -10.76
N GLN A 155 14.20 2.23 -10.71
CA GLN A 155 15.12 3.36 -10.61
C GLN A 155 15.44 3.71 -9.16
N SER A 156 14.44 3.66 -8.28
CA SER A 156 14.60 3.95 -6.87
C SER A 156 13.54 3.26 -6.02
N SER A 157 13.84 3.06 -4.74
CA SER A 157 12.91 2.52 -3.77
C SER A 157 13.18 3.06 -2.37
N PHE A 158 12.15 3.16 -1.55
CA PHE A 158 12.28 3.40 -0.10
C PHE A 158 11.38 2.45 0.68
N PHE A 159 11.68 2.28 1.97
CA PHE A 159 10.88 1.48 2.89
C PHE A 159 10.76 2.21 4.22
N GLU A 160 9.56 2.61 4.62
CA GLU A 160 9.30 3.38 5.84
C GLU A 160 8.27 2.67 6.73
N PHE A 161 8.40 2.84 8.05
CA PHE A 161 7.45 2.29 9.03
C PHE A 161 7.53 3.03 10.37
N PRO A 162 6.49 2.98 11.23
CA PRO A 162 6.40 3.86 12.42
C PRO A 162 7.60 3.85 13.38
N LYS A 163 8.34 2.73 13.47
CA LYS A 163 9.48 2.56 14.37
C LYS A 163 10.85 2.73 13.70
N LYS A 164 10.93 3.14 12.45
CA LYS A 164 12.20 3.21 11.71
C LYS A 164 13.13 4.33 12.20
N GLU A 165 12.59 5.31 12.92
CA GLU A 165 13.33 6.45 13.49
C GLU A 165 13.27 6.48 15.03
N GLN A 166 13.27 5.31 15.68
CA GLN A 166 13.62 5.20 17.09
C GLN A 166 15.03 4.64 17.24
#